data_AF-A0A9R0QQA6-F1
#
_entry.id   AF-A0A9R0QQA6-F1
#
_cell.length_a   1.000
_cell.length_b   1.000
_cell.length_c   1.000
_cell.angle_alpha   90.00
_cell.angle_beta   90.00
_cell.angle_gamma   90.00
#
_symmetry.space_group_name_H-M   'P 1'
#
loop_
_entity.id
_entity.type
_entity.pdbx_description
1 polymer ?
#
loop_
_entity_poly.entity_id
_entity_poly.type
_entity_poly.pdbx_seq_one_letter_code
_entity_poly.pdbx_strand_id
1 'polypeptide(L)'
;MEDSNGAEIKAPPPVHRRPPRPRGGGFTPEGFVAALRRRLSSGAAVAARASFAADSGDESGPPEPSSSHRRRDSSGDTSSAGGPGDFTAFSFRAAAPVHWKAKESPLSSDAIFKQSHAGLFNLCIVVLVAVNGRLIIENLMKYGLLIRAGFWFNSTSLRDWPLLMCCLSLPAFPLGAFSVEQLASRNVITDAVATCLHIILTTAEIVYPVLVILMCDSAVVSGFLLMFIACIVWLKLVSFAHTNHDIRQLTISGKKVDNAPSTADMDNLQAPTLGSLIYFMMAPTLCYQPSYPRTENVRKGWLIRQIILYLIFTGIQGFIIEQYINPIVVNSQHPLKGGLLNAVETVLRLSLPNVYLWLCMFYCFFHLWLNILAEILRFGDREFYKDWWNAKTIDEYWRKWNMPVHKWIVRHIYFPCMRSGISKEVAVFVSFFVSAVLHEVNLLPLPPFT
;
A
#
# COMPACT_ATOMS: atom_id res chain seq x y z
N MET A 1 52.60 -58.89 -36.16
CA MET A 1 53.91 -58.96 -35.49
C MET A 1 53.71 -58.31 -34.13
N GLU A 2 53.83 -59.12 -33.09
CA GLU A 2 53.72 -58.82 -31.65
C GLU A 2 54.71 -57.72 -31.22
N ASP A 3 54.52 -56.98 -30.12
CA ASP A 3 54.57 -57.34 -28.69
C ASP A 3 54.09 -56.11 -27.87
N SER A 4 53.78 -56.08 -26.56
CA SER A 4 53.36 -56.98 -25.47
C SER A 4 53.29 -56.11 -24.19
N ASN A 5 52.50 -56.53 -23.18
CA ASN A 5 52.40 -56.03 -21.77
C ASN A 5 51.74 -54.65 -21.52
N GLY A 6 50.97 -54.39 -20.45
CA GLY A 6 50.64 -55.07 -19.19
C GLY A 6 49.98 -54.04 -18.24
N ALA A 7 49.10 -54.49 -17.33
CA ALA A 7 48.14 -53.70 -16.54
C ALA A 7 48.70 -52.88 -15.35
N GLU A 8 47.92 -51.91 -14.81
CA GLU A 8 47.31 -51.92 -13.44
C GLU A 8 47.03 -50.51 -12.82
N ILE A 9 46.05 -50.46 -11.92
CA ILE A 9 45.27 -49.34 -11.32
C ILE A 9 45.72 -49.06 -9.86
N LYS A 10 45.77 -47.78 -9.38
CA LYS A 10 45.30 -47.37 -8.01
C LYS A 10 45.41 -45.87 -7.64
N ALA A 11 44.28 -45.31 -7.17
CA ALA A 11 43.97 -44.50 -5.96
C ALA A 11 44.87 -43.34 -5.43
N PRO A 12 44.30 -42.34 -4.67
CA PRO A 12 44.84 -40.99 -4.49
C PRO A 12 45.72 -40.77 -3.23
N PRO A 13 46.43 -39.62 -3.10
CA PRO A 13 47.32 -39.31 -1.98
C PRO A 13 46.68 -38.41 -0.86
N PRO A 14 47.36 -38.20 0.29
CA PRO A 14 46.74 -38.27 1.64
C PRO A 14 46.54 -36.93 2.39
N VAL A 15 45.87 -37.04 3.56
CA VAL A 15 45.47 -35.99 4.52
C VAL A 15 46.56 -35.68 5.56
N HIS A 16 46.81 -34.39 5.86
CA HIS A 16 47.46 -33.96 7.11
C HIS A 16 46.90 -32.64 7.73
N ARG A 17 46.26 -32.84 8.90
CA ARG A 17 46.18 -32.10 10.19
C ARG A 17 46.03 -30.56 10.25
N ARG A 18 44.93 -30.12 10.89
CA ARG A 18 44.74 -28.79 11.53
C ARG A 18 45.39 -28.71 12.93
N PRO A 19 45.72 -27.50 13.43
CA PRO A 19 46.29 -27.28 14.77
C PRO A 19 45.23 -27.37 15.90
N PRO A 20 45.65 -27.51 17.18
CA PRO A 20 44.76 -27.81 18.30
C PRO A 20 44.02 -26.58 18.85
N ARG A 21 42.79 -26.81 19.34
CA ARG A 21 41.99 -25.85 20.12
C ARG A 21 42.42 -25.82 21.59
N PRO A 22 42.30 -24.66 22.28
CA PRO A 22 42.44 -24.60 23.73
C PRO A 22 41.26 -25.28 24.43
N ARG A 23 41.56 -25.94 25.55
CA ARG A 23 40.64 -26.67 26.44
C ARG A 23 39.80 -25.71 27.29
N GLY A 24 38.57 -26.14 27.58
CA GLY A 24 37.90 -25.87 28.86
C GLY A 24 36.50 -25.29 28.77
N GLY A 25 35.48 -26.11 29.06
CA GLY A 25 34.10 -25.67 29.33
C GLY A 25 33.04 -26.40 28.49
N GLY A 26 32.75 -27.65 28.82
CA GLY A 26 31.77 -28.48 28.10
C GLY A 26 30.31 -28.10 28.38
N PHE A 27 29.50 -28.05 27.32
CA PHE A 27 28.04 -28.06 27.37
C PHE A 27 27.56 -29.26 26.56
N THR A 28 26.97 -30.25 27.23
CA THR A 28 26.60 -31.54 26.64
C THR A 28 25.24 -31.50 25.93
N PRO A 29 24.98 -32.37 24.93
CA PRO A 29 23.74 -32.39 24.12
C PRO A 29 22.46 -32.66 24.92
N GLU A 30 22.57 -33.31 26.09
CA GLU A 30 21.45 -33.51 27.01
C GLU A 30 20.95 -32.18 27.62
N GLY A 31 21.80 -31.16 27.74
CA GLY A 31 21.45 -29.82 28.20
C GLY A 31 20.63 -29.00 27.19
N PHE A 32 20.81 -29.24 25.90
CA PHE A 32 20.01 -28.57 24.86
C PHE A 32 18.62 -29.20 24.72
N VAL A 33 18.53 -30.53 24.82
CA VAL A 33 17.25 -31.26 24.80
C VAL A 33 16.45 -31.02 26.10
N ALA A 34 17.11 -30.86 27.25
CA ALA A 34 16.47 -30.44 28.50
C ALA A 34 16.02 -28.96 28.49
N ALA A 35 16.74 -28.06 27.80
CA ALA A 35 16.36 -26.66 27.63
C ALA A 35 15.21 -26.46 26.62
N LEU A 36 15.16 -27.28 25.57
CA LEU A 36 14.05 -27.28 24.60
C LEU A 36 12.77 -27.88 25.20
N ARG A 37 12.90 -28.93 26.03
CA ARG A 37 11.78 -29.54 26.77
C ARG A 37 11.23 -28.61 27.88
N ARG A 38 12.07 -27.76 28.48
CA ARG A 38 11.63 -26.70 29.43
C ARG A 38 10.97 -25.48 28.76
N ARG A 39 11.31 -25.16 27.51
CA ARG A 39 10.68 -24.06 26.74
C ARG A 39 9.36 -24.46 26.07
N LEU A 40 9.13 -25.74 25.81
CA LEU A 40 7.87 -26.24 25.22
C LEU A 40 6.81 -26.63 26.28
N SER A 41 7.19 -26.87 27.54
CA SER A 41 6.24 -27.14 28.63
C SER A 41 5.74 -25.90 29.38
N SER A 42 6.28 -24.70 29.10
CA SER A 42 5.94 -23.45 29.79
C SER A 42 5.19 -22.42 28.93
N GLY A 43 5.01 -22.65 27.63
CA GLY A 43 4.49 -21.64 26.70
C GLY A 43 3.10 -21.84 26.12
N ALA A 44 2.49 -23.03 26.24
CA ALA A 44 1.24 -23.33 25.52
C ALA A 44 0.15 -24.03 26.36
N ALA A 45 0.46 -24.55 27.54
CA ALA A 45 -0.50 -25.27 28.38
C ALA A 45 -1.06 -24.45 29.57
N VAL A 46 -0.52 -23.25 29.84
CA VAL A 46 -1.05 -22.32 30.86
C VAL A 46 -2.07 -21.33 30.27
N ALA A 47 -1.94 -21.02 28.97
CA ALA A 47 -2.86 -20.10 28.28
C ALA A 47 -4.22 -20.73 27.89
N ALA A 48 -4.33 -22.06 27.87
CA ALA A 48 -5.58 -22.76 27.56
C ALA A 48 -6.42 -23.10 28.81
N ARG A 49 -5.82 -23.04 30.01
CA ARG A 49 -6.50 -23.37 31.29
C ARG A 49 -6.93 -22.14 32.08
N ALA A 50 -6.47 -20.94 31.71
CA ALA A 50 -6.88 -19.66 32.28
C ALA A 50 -8.15 -19.06 31.65
N SER A 51 -8.58 -19.56 30.49
CA SER A 51 -9.77 -19.05 29.76
C SER A 51 -11.07 -19.79 30.08
N PHE A 52 -11.06 -20.77 31.00
CA PHE A 52 -12.22 -21.59 31.35
C PHE A 52 -12.58 -21.57 32.85
N ALA A 53 -11.94 -20.70 33.65
CA ALA A 53 -12.13 -20.64 35.11
C ALA A 53 -12.53 -19.26 35.64
N ALA A 54 -13.00 -18.36 34.77
CA ALA A 54 -13.50 -17.04 35.15
C ALA A 54 -14.96 -16.86 34.67
N ASP A 55 -15.80 -17.85 34.98
CA ASP A 55 -17.26 -17.69 34.92
C ASP A 55 -17.94 -18.70 35.87
N SER A 56 -17.84 -18.46 37.17
CA SER A 56 -18.82 -18.90 38.18
C SER A 56 -18.44 -18.35 39.55
N GLY A 57 -19.34 -17.58 40.17
CA GLY A 57 -19.26 -17.23 41.59
C GLY A 57 -19.38 -18.47 42.47
N ASP A 58 -18.80 -18.48 43.67
CA ASP A 58 -19.45 -18.02 44.90
C ASP A 58 -18.53 -18.27 46.11
N GLU A 59 -18.80 -17.52 47.19
CA GLU A 59 -18.45 -17.73 48.61
C GLU A 59 -17.16 -18.48 49.03
N SER A 60 -16.26 -17.76 49.72
CA SER A 60 -15.75 -18.18 51.04
C SER A 60 -14.91 -17.08 51.70
N GLY A 61 -15.21 -16.78 52.97
CA GLY A 61 -14.67 -15.67 53.77
C GLY A 61 -13.18 -15.76 54.15
N PRO A 62 -12.67 -14.77 54.91
CA PRO A 62 -11.24 -14.61 55.19
C PRO A 62 -10.75 -15.55 56.31
N PRO A 63 -9.44 -15.86 56.39
CA PRO A 63 -8.94 -16.87 57.32
C PRO A 63 -8.77 -16.30 58.74
N GLU A 64 -9.28 -17.02 59.74
CA GLU A 64 -8.86 -16.84 61.14
C GLU A 64 -7.48 -17.49 61.39
N PRO A 65 -6.62 -16.87 62.22
CA PRO A 65 -5.45 -17.54 62.77
C PRO A 65 -5.72 -17.97 64.22
N SER A 66 -5.56 -19.26 64.53
CA SER A 66 -5.51 -19.74 65.91
C SER A 66 -4.20 -20.50 66.15
N SER A 67 -3.24 -19.80 66.77
CA SER A 67 -2.07 -20.41 67.44
C SER A 67 -2.36 -20.63 68.93
N SER A 68 -1.74 -21.65 69.47
CA SER A 68 -2.01 -22.29 70.75
C SER A 68 -1.58 -21.53 72.01
N HIS A 69 -2.33 -21.82 73.08
CA HIS A 69 -2.01 -21.81 74.51
C HIS A 69 -2.03 -20.52 75.38
N ARG A 70 -3.12 -20.45 76.17
CA ARG A 70 -3.28 -20.13 77.61
C ARG A 70 -2.34 -19.12 78.27
N ARG A 71 -2.95 -18.12 78.91
CA ARG A 71 -2.50 -17.50 80.16
C ARG A 71 -3.60 -17.56 81.23
N ARG A 72 -3.19 -17.54 82.49
CA ARG A 72 -3.90 -16.92 83.62
C ARG A 72 -2.82 -16.22 84.46
N ASP A 73 -2.65 -14.92 84.24
CA ASP A 73 -3.10 -13.77 85.06
C ASP A 73 -1.99 -13.26 85.97
N SER A 74 -1.55 -12.01 85.77
CA SER A 74 -1.51 -10.96 86.80
C SER A 74 -0.88 -9.64 86.28
N SER A 75 -1.54 -8.53 86.65
CA SER A 75 -1.05 -7.16 86.91
C SER A 75 -0.48 -6.27 85.79
N GLY A 76 -1.05 -5.05 85.70
CA GLY A 76 -0.26 -3.80 85.73
C GLY A 76 -0.11 -3.00 84.43
N ASP A 77 -0.81 -1.86 84.37
CA ASP A 77 -0.28 -0.52 84.06
C ASP A 77 0.37 -0.18 82.70
N THR A 78 -0.35 0.73 82.01
CA THR A 78 0.10 1.99 81.37
C THR A 78 1.22 2.06 80.33
N SER A 79 1.03 3.07 79.47
CA SER A 79 2.00 3.77 78.59
C SER A 79 2.34 3.05 77.28
N SER A 80 2.53 3.71 76.12
CA SER A 80 2.14 5.00 75.56
C SER A 80 2.82 5.07 74.19
N ALA A 81 2.18 5.76 73.25
CA ALA A 81 2.81 6.49 72.13
C ALA A 81 3.31 5.72 70.89
N GLY A 82 2.65 6.01 69.77
CA GLY A 82 3.35 6.48 68.56
C GLY A 82 3.57 5.46 67.45
N GLY A 83 2.53 5.17 66.66
CA GLY A 83 2.65 4.49 65.36
C GLY A 83 1.75 5.18 64.33
N PRO A 84 2.15 5.22 63.03
CA PRO A 84 1.54 6.07 62.01
C PRO A 84 0.04 5.81 61.94
N GLY A 85 -0.74 6.87 62.16
CA GLY A 85 -2.19 6.82 62.16
C GLY A 85 -2.70 6.21 60.86
N ASP A 86 -3.10 4.95 60.96
CA ASP A 86 -4.16 4.22 60.28
C ASP A 86 -4.75 4.89 59.00
N PHE A 87 -3.91 5.23 58.01
CA PHE A 87 -4.40 5.63 56.68
C PHE A 87 -5.16 4.47 56.01
N THR A 88 -4.90 3.25 56.45
CA THR A 88 -5.64 2.03 56.13
C THR A 88 -7.09 2.06 56.59
N ALA A 89 -7.41 2.77 57.68
CA ALA A 89 -8.79 2.91 58.17
C ALA A 89 -9.66 3.78 57.24
N PHE A 90 -9.05 4.61 56.39
CA PHE A 90 -9.76 5.40 55.39
C PHE A 90 -9.86 4.71 54.03
N SER A 91 -8.94 3.81 53.67
CA SER A 91 -8.89 3.15 52.35
C SER A 91 -10.17 2.41 51.94
N PHE A 92 -10.99 1.99 52.91
CA PHE A 92 -12.27 1.30 52.68
C PHE A 92 -13.50 2.14 53.07
N ARG A 93 -13.31 3.41 53.46
CA ARG A 93 -14.40 4.33 53.80
C ARG A 93 -14.75 5.20 52.59
N ALA A 94 -16.01 5.62 52.49
CA ALA A 94 -16.48 6.54 51.45
C ALA A 94 -15.74 7.90 51.43
N ALA A 95 -15.02 8.23 52.51
CA ALA A 95 -14.19 9.43 52.61
C ALA A 95 -12.81 9.30 51.94
N ALA A 96 -12.39 8.10 51.49
CA ALA A 96 -11.17 7.96 50.70
C ALA A 96 -11.33 8.67 49.35
N PRO A 97 -10.37 9.53 48.95
CA PRO A 97 -10.42 10.21 47.66
C PRO A 97 -10.21 9.20 46.52
N VAL A 98 -11.31 8.80 45.88
CA VAL A 98 -11.29 7.90 44.71
C VAL A 98 -10.72 8.60 43.47
N HIS A 99 -10.93 9.91 43.36
CA HIS A 99 -10.48 10.74 42.25
C HIS A 99 -9.25 11.59 42.64
N TRP A 100 -8.07 10.98 42.57
CA TRP A 100 -6.80 11.63 42.93
C TRP A 100 -5.88 11.92 41.72
N LYS A 101 -6.28 11.47 40.53
CA LYS A 101 -5.59 11.71 39.26
C LYS A 101 -6.59 12.19 38.23
N ALA A 102 -6.25 13.26 37.52
CA ALA A 102 -6.90 13.60 36.26
C ALA A 102 -6.65 12.43 35.29
N LYS A 103 -7.69 11.63 35.07
CA LYS A 103 -7.71 10.54 34.09
C LYS A 103 -8.65 10.97 32.99
N GLU A 104 -8.15 11.05 31.77
CA GLU A 104 -8.99 11.29 30.61
C GLU A 104 -9.83 10.05 30.29
N SER A 105 -10.99 10.27 29.67
CA SER A 105 -11.83 9.19 29.18
C SER A 105 -11.01 8.26 28.26
N PRO A 106 -11.19 6.92 28.33
CA PRO A 106 -10.52 5.96 27.45
C PRO A 106 -10.69 6.23 25.94
N LEU A 107 -11.76 6.94 25.57
CA LEU A 107 -12.06 7.39 24.20
C LEU A 107 -11.70 8.87 23.93
N SER A 108 -10.97 9.52 24.84
CA SER A 108 -10.41 10.86 24.63
C SER A 108 -9.32 10.80 23.56
N SER A 109 -9.19 11.87 22.76
CA SER A 109 -8.28 11.96 21.60
C SER A 109 -6.84 11.55 21.92
N ASP A 110 -6.39 11.81 23.14
CA ASP A 110 -5.00 11.63 23.55
C ASP A 110 -4.74 10.25 24.19
N ALA A 111 -5.81 9.53 24.55
CA ALA A 111 -5.77 8.19 25.14
C ALA A 111 -5.98 7.06 24.12
N ILE A 112 -6.64 7.33 22.99
CA ILE A 112 -6.95 6.36 21.92
C ILE A 112 -5.67 5.70 21.35
N PHE A 113 -4.57 6.46 21.21
CA PHE A 113 -3.32 5.91 20.66
C PHE A 113 -2.48 5.12 21.67
N LYS A 114 -2.84 5.12 22.96
CA LYS A 114 -2.08 4.45 24.03
C LYS A 114 -2.74 3.15 24.52
N GLN A 115 -4.02 2.93 24.25
CA GLN A 115 -4.77 1.76 24.72
C GLN A 115 -5.02 0.73 23.61
N SER A 116 -4.99 -0.56 23.97
CA SER A 116 -5.31 -1.65 23.05
C SER A 116 -6.82 -1.76 22.87
N HIS A 117 -7.33 -1.32 21.73
CA HIS A 117 -8.75 -1.44 21.35
C HIS A 117 -9.07 -2.73 20.58
N ALA A 118 -8.23 -3.77 20.71
CA ALA A 118 -8.36 -5.01 19.95
C ALA A 118 -9.73 -5.69 20.15
N GLY A 119 -10.29 -5.67 21.36
CA GLY A 119 -11.60 -6.24 21.65
C GLY A 119 -12.76 -5.50 20.97
N LEU A 120 -12.73 -4.16 20.96
CA LEU A 120 -13.73 -3.35 20.26
C LEU A 120 -13.62 -3.54 18.75
N PHE A 121 -12.40 -3.61 18.22
CA PHE A 121 -12.16 -3.86 16.80
C PHE A 121 -12.67 -5.23 16.37
N ASN A 122 -12.40 -6.28 17.16
CA ASN A 122 -12.93 -7.61 16.93
C ASN A 122 -14.47 -7.63 16.98
N LEU A 123 -15.08 -6.93 17.94
CA LEU A 123 -16.53 -6.80 18.03
C LEU A 123 -17.12 -6.08 16.80
N CYS A 124 -16.50 -4.99 16.35
CA CYS A 124 -16.91 -4.31 15.11
C CYS A 124 -16.80 -5.22 13.89
N ILE A 125 -15.74 -6.03 13.78
CA ILE A 125 -15.61 -7.02 12.70
C ILE A 125 -16.72 -8.06 12.79
N VAL A 126 -17.00 -8.61 13.98
CA VAL A 126 -18.06 -9.62 14.17
C VAL A 126 -19.43 -9.04 13.82
N VAL A 127 -19.74 -7.82 14.28
CA VAL A 127 -20.99 -7.12 13.96
C VAL A 127 -21.08 -6.83 12.46
N LEU A 128 -19.99 -6.38 11.84
CA LEU A 128 -19.95 -6.14 10.39
C LEU A 128 -20.21 -7.42 9.60
N VAL A 129 -19.57 -8.53 9.98
CA VAL A 129 -19.79 -9.84 9.35
C VAL A 129 -21.21 -10.33 9.57
N ALA A 130 -21.77 -10.14 10.77
CA ALA A 130 -23.15 -10.56 11.07
C ALA A 130 -24.20 -9.75 10.29
N VAL A 131 -24.05 -8.41 10.25
CA VAL A 131 -24.98 -7.51 9.54
C VAL A 131 -24.91 -7.72 8.03
N ASN A 132 -23.70 -7.83 7.47
CA ASN A 132 -23.53 -8.09 6.04
C ASN A 132 -23.76 -9.57 5.68
N GLY A 133 -23.63 -10.50 6.63
CA GLY A 133 -23.84 -11.93 6.42
C GLY A 133 -25.27 -12.25 5.98
N ARG A 134 -26.27 -11.57 6.57
CA ARG A 134 -27.66 -11.68 6.12
C ARG A 134 -27.81 -11.24 4.66
N LEU A 135 -27.24 -10.10 4.29
CA LEU A 135 -27.25 -9.59 2.91
C LEU A 135 -26.51 -10.53 1.94
N ILE A 136 -25.37 -11.09 2.35
CA ILE A 136 -24.62 -12.08 1.55
C ILE A 136 -25.48 -13.33 1.32
N ILE A 137 -26.12 -13.86 2.36
CA ILE A 137 -26.97 -15.06 2.26
C ILE A 137 -28.22 -14.77 1.42
N GLU A 138 -28.93 -13.67 1.67
CA GLU A 138 -30.11 -13.28 0.88
C GLU A 138 -29.75 -13.05 -0.59
N ASN A 139 -28.62 -12.40 -0.87
CA ASN A 139 -28.12 -12.22 -2.22
C ASN A 139 -27.70 -13.55 -2.87
N LEU A 140 -26.98 -14.41 -2.15
CA LEU A 140 -26.62 -15.75 -2.62
C LEU A 140 -27.87 -16.61 -2.90
N MET A 141 -28.92 -16.47 -2.10
CA MET A 141 -30.20 -17.16 -2.28
C MET A 141 -31.01 -16.59 -3.45
N LYS A 142 -31.01 -15.26 -3.63
CA LYS A 142 -31.83 -14.57 -4.65
C LYS A 142 -31.19 -14.56 -6.03
N TYR A 143 -29.86 -14.46 -6.09
CA TYR A 143 -29.08 -14.29 -7.30
C TYR A 143 -28.22 -15.54 -7.62
N GLY A 144 -27.96 -16.42 -6.64
CA GLY A 144 -27.07 -17.57 -6.82
C GLY A 144 -25.59 -17.16 -6.90
N LEU A 145 -24.71 -18.15 -7.13
CA LEU A 145 -23.30 -17.91 -7.45
C LEU A 145 -23.21 -17.39 -8.91
N LEU A 146 -23.48 -16.10 -9.10
CA LEU A 146 -23.43 -15.39 -10.38
C LEU A 146 -22.01 -15.14 -10.92
N ILE A 147 -21.06 -16.03 -10.65
CA ILE A 147 -19.80 -16.03 -11.37
C ILE A 147 -20.07 -16.64 -12.76
N ARG A 148 -20.86 -15.95 -13.59
CA ARG A 148 -20.89 -16.21 -15.02
C ARG A 148 -19.56 -15.70 -15.56
N ALA A 149 -18.69 -16.62 -15.99
CA ALA A 149 -17.43 -16.32 -16.67
C ALA A 149 -17.62 -15.40 -17.92
N GLY A 150 -18.85 -15.26 -18.41
CA GLY A 150 -19.23 -14.34 -19.49
C GLY A 150 -19.13 -12.84 -19.17
N PHE A 151 -19.04 -12.43 -17.90
CA PHE A 151 -18.74 -11.01 -17.56
C PHE A 151 -17.29 -10.65 -17.90
N TRP A 152 -16.35 -11.57 -17.66
CA TRP A 152 -14.93 -11.35 -17.90
C TRP A 152 -14.53 -11.62 -19.37
N PHE A 153 -15.25 -12.52 -20.03
CA PHE A 153 -15.02 -12.90 -21.43
C PHE A 153 -16.32 -12.76 -22.23
N ASN A 154 -16.79 -11.54 -22.42
CA ASN A 154 -17.92 -11.27 -23.31
C ASN A 154 -17.45 -11.32 -24.78
N SER A 155 -18.27 -11.85 -25.67
CA SER A 155 -18.04 -11.94 -27.12
C SER A 155 -17.94 -10.58 -27.82
N THR A 156 -18.16 -9.47 -27.10
CA THR A 156 -17.83 -8.09 -27.50
C THR A 156 -16.33 -7.82 -27.62
N SER A 157 -15.45 -8.70 -27.12
CA SER A 157 -13.98 -8.56 -27.19
C SER A 157 -13.43 -8.38 -28.61
N LEU A 158 -14.10 -8.94 -29.63
CA LEU A 158 -13.70 -8.75 -31.03
C LEU A 158 -14.08 -7.35 -31.59
N ARG A 159 -15.10 -6.69 -31.02
CA ARG A 159 -15.50 -5.32 -31.40
C ARG A 159 -14.54 -4.27 -30.81
N ASP A 160 -13.87 -4.60 -29.72
CA ASP A 160 -12.86 -3.77 -29.05
C ASP A 160 -11.44 -3.92 -29.65
N TRP A 161 -11.29 -4.63 -30.78
CA TRP A 161 -10.00 -4.79 -31.47
C TRP A 161 -9.28 -3.47 -31.77
N PRO A 162 -9.96 -2.38 -32.21
CA PRO A 162 -9.31 -1.09 -32.41
C PRO A 162 -8.71 -0.49 -31.12
N LEU A 163 -9.35 -0.71 -29.97
CA LEU A 163 -8.86 -0.25 -28.67
C LEU A 163 -7.61 -1.03 -28.24
N LEU A 164 -7.61 -2.34 -28.46
CA LEU A 164 -6.44 -3.17 -28.19
C LEU A 164 -5.26 -2.75 -29.08
N MET A 165 -5.50 -2.50 -30.36
CA MET A 165 -4.49 -2.00 -31.28
C MET A 165 -3.97 -0.63 -30.89
N CYS A 166 -4.86 0.27 -30.45
CA CYS A 166 -4.48 1.57 -29.88
C CYS A 166 -3.59 1.39 -28.64
N CYS A 167 -3.93 0.48 -27.73
CA CYS A 167 -3.12 0.20 -26.54
C CYS A 167 -1.74 -0.34 -26.89
N LEU A 168 -1.64 -1.20 -27.91
CA LEU A 168 -0.37 -1.77 -28.37
C LEU A 168 0.51 -0.76 -29.11
N SER A 169 -0.07 0.30 -29.67
CA SER A 169 0.68 1.37 -30.34
C SER A 169 1.14 2.50 -29.41
N LEU A 170 0.57 2.66 -28.21
CA LEU A 170 1.02 3.67 -27.22
C LEU A 170 2.53 3.64 -26.92
N PRO A 171 3.19 2.47 -26.79
CA PRO A 171 4.64 2.42 -26.59
C PRO A 171 5.49 3.04 -27.72
N ALA A 172 4.90 3.29 -28.90
CA ALA A 172 5.59 3.97 -29.99
C ALA A 172 5.92 5.44 -29.66
N PHE A 173 5.07 6.12 -28.88
CA PHE A 173 5.29 7.54 -28.52
C PHE A 173 6.50 7.73 -27.57
N PRO A 174 6.69 6.91 -26.51
CA PRO A 174 7.95 6.85 -25.74
C PRO A 174 9.20 6.58 -26.58
N LEU A 175 9.11 5.68 -27.57
CA LEU A 175 10.22 5.42 -28.48
C LEU A 175 10.52 6.66 -29.36
N GLY A 176 9.48 7.34 -29.84
CA GLY A 176 9.63 8.61 -30.55
C GLY A 176 10.27 9.69 -29.69
N ALA A 177 9.83 9.85 -28.43
CA ALA A 177 10.42 10.79 -27.49
C ALA A 177 11.90 10.47 -27.20
N PHE A 178 12.25 9.19 -27.13
CA PHE A 178 13.64 8.74 -27.00
C PHE A 178 14.49 9.08 -28.22
N SER A 179 13.96 8.90 -29.44
CA SER A 179 14.65 9.30 -30.67
C SER A 179 14.92 10.80 -30.71
N VAL A 180 13.95 11.64 -30.29
CA VAL A 180 14.13 13.09 -30.17
C VAL A 180 15.26 13.41 -29.20
N GLU A 181 15.28 12.76 -28.03
CA GLU A 181 16.30 12.96 -27.01
C GLU A 181 17.70 12.52 -27.46
N GLN A 182 17.80 11.41 -28.19
CA GLN A 182 19.07 10.95 -28.79
C GLN A 182 19.62 11.93 -29.82
N LEU A 183 18.74 12.54 -30.63
CA LEU A 183 19.13 13.55 -31.62
C LEU A 183 19.51 14.88 -30.94
N ALA A 184 18.79 15.28 -29.90
CA ALA A 184 19.11 16.45 -29.09
C ALA A 184 20.45 16.28 -28.35
N SER A 185 20.72 15.11 -27.76
CA SER A 185 21.99 14.86 -27.05
C SER A 185 23.21 14.84 -27.97
N ARG A 186 23.01 14.53 -29.25
CA ARG A 186 24.06 14.57 -30.29
C ARG A 186 24.24 15.97 -30.91
N ASN A 187 23.52 16.99 -30.40
CA ASN A 187 23.49 18.35 -30.93
C ASN A 187 23.08 18.43 -32.42
N VAL A 188 22.29 17.46 -32.90
CA VAL A 188 21.75 17.48 -34.28
C VAL A 188 20.54 18.42 -34.37
N ILE A 189 19.80 18.53 -33.27
CA ILE A 189 18.56 19.31 -33.17
C ILE A 189 18.73 20.39 -32.09
N THR A 190 18.24 21.60 -32.34
CA THR A 190 18.21 22.71 -31.36
C THR A 190 17.20 22.44 -30.24
N ASP A 191 17.47 22.92 -29.03
CA ASP A 191 16.57 22.75 -27.87
C ASP A 191 15.11 23.17 -28.13
N ALA A 192 14.89 24.27 -28.84
CA ALA A 192 13.54 24.73 -29.18
C ALA A 192 12.78 23.72 -30.05
N VAL A 193 13.47 23.09 -31.02
CA VAL A 193 12.88 22.08 -31.90
C VAL A 193 12.62 20.79 -31.12
N ALA A 194 13.53 20.37 -30.24
CA ALA A 194 13.32 19.22 -29.37
C ALA A 194 12.09 19.41 -28.47
N THR A 195 11.95 20.56 -27.82
CA THR A 195 10.78 20.89 -27.00
C THR A 195 9.49 20.90 -27.82
N CYS A 196 9.51 21.48 -29.03
CA CYS A 196 8.36 21.47 -29.93
C CYS A 196 7.93 20.04 -30.30
N LEU A 197 8.89 19.17 -30.65
CA LEU A 197 8.62 17.77 -30.95
C LEU A 197 8.05 17.01 -29.75
N HIS A 198 8.54 17.27 -28.52
CA HIS A 198 7.96 16.69 -27.31
C HIS A 198 6.53 17.15 -27.04
N ILE A 199 6.21 18.42 -27.27
CA ILE A 199 4.83 18.94 -27.16
C ILE A 199 3.93 18.23 -28.16
N ILE A 200 4.37 18.06 -29.41
CA ILE A 200 3.58 17.36 -30.44
C ILE A 200 3.35 15.90 -30.04
N LEU A 201 4.41 15.18 -29.63
CA LEU A 201 4.32 13.77 -29.23
C LEU A 201 3.41 13.56 -28.02
N THR A 202 3.56 14.38 -26.98
CA THR A 202 2.71 14.30 -25.77
C THR A 202 1.26 14.67 -26.05
N THR A 203 1.02 15.65 -26.93
CA THR A 203 -0.35 16.00 -27.34
C THR A 203 -0.98 14.87 -28.14
N ALA A 204 -0.24 14.30 -29.09
CA ALA A 204 -0.70 13.18 -29.89
C ALA A 204 -1.01 11.93 -29.05
N GLU A 205 -0.22 11.64 -28.00
CA GLU A 205 -0.44 10.52 -27.08
C GLU A 205 -1.81 10.56 -26.39
N ILE A 206 -2.31 11.74 -25.99
CA ILE A 206 -3.64 11.86 -25.38
C ILE A 206 -4.74 11.91 -26.44
N VAL A 207 -4.53 12.67 -27.52
CA VAL A 207 -5.56 12.87 -28.54
C VAL A 207 -5.87 11.58 -29.29
N TYR A 208 -4.88 10.74 -29.54
CA TYR A 208 -5.05 9.51 -30.31
C TYR A 208 -6.05 8.52 -29.67
N PRO A 209 -5.91 8.10 -28.39
CA PRO A 209 -6.90 7.26 -27.72
C PRO A 209 -8.30 7.88 -27.66
N VAL A 210 -8.37 9.20 -27.41
CA VAL A 210 -9.65 9.94 -27.38
C VAL A 210 -10.38 9.83 -28.71
N LEU A 211 -9.67 10.04 -29.83
CA LEU A 211 -10.27 9.91 -31.15
C LEU A 211 -10.72 8.47 -31.44
N VAL A 212 -9.92 7.47 -31.07
CA VAL A 212 -10.30 6.05 -31.27
C VAL A 212 -11.58 5.71 -30.49
N ILE A 213 -11.70 6.18 -29.25
CA ILE A 213 -12.89 5.93 -28.41
C ILE A 213 -14.12 6.65 -28.97
N LEU A 214 -13.98 7.89 -29.45
CA LEU A 214 -15.10 8.61 -30.06
C LEU A 214 -15.54 8.00 -31.40
N MET A 215 -14.63 7.34 -32.11
CA MET A 215 -14.93 6.68 -33.39
C MET A 215 -15.46 5.25 -33.22
N CYS A 216 -15.15 4.59 -32.11
CA CYS A 216 -15.53 3.20 -31.84
C CYS A 216 -16.53 3.15 -30.68
N ASP A 217 -17.78 2.76 -30.98
CA ASP A 217 -18.77 2.34 -29.97
C ASP A 217 -18.21 1.14 -29.17
N SER A 218 -17.48 1.44 -28.10
CA SER A 218 -16.68 0.50 -27.34
C SER A 218 -17.31 0.21 -25.98
N ALA A 219 -16.92 -0.92 -25.38
CA ALA A 219 -17.31 -1.19 -24.01
C ALA A 219 -16.68 -0.17 -23.05
N VAL A 220 -17.48 0.37 -22.14
CA VAL A 220 -17.07 1.41 -21.19
C VAL A 220 -15.81 1.03 -20.40
N VAL A 221 -15.69 -0.24 -20.00
CA VAL A 221 -14.55 -0.74 -19.20
C VAL A 221 -13.25 -0.75 -20.00
N SER A 222 -13.29 -1.16 -21.27
CA SER A 222 -12.09 -1.20 -22.13
C SER A 222 -11.66 0.20 -22.53
N GLY A 223 -12.59 1.12 -22.78
CA GLY A 223 -12.32 2.53 -22.99
C GLY A 223 -11.68 3.22 -21.76
N PHE A 224 -12.22 2.98 -20.56
CA PHE A 224 -11.63 3.49 -19.31
C PHE A 224 -10.21 2.98 -19.09
N LEU A 225 -9.97 1.67 -19.31
CA LEU A 225 -8.64 1.08 -19.16
C LEU A 225 -7.64 1.69 -20.15
N LEU A 226 -8.03 1.89 -21.41
CA LEU A 226 -7.19 2.52 -22.42
C LEU A 226 -6.81 3.96 -22.02
N MET A 227 -7.79 4.76 -21.60
CA MET A 227 -7.54 6.14 -21.16
C MET A 227 -6.67 6.21 -19.91
N PHE A 228 -6.87 5.29 -18.97
CA PHE A 228 -6.05 5.20 -17.76
C PHE A 228 -4.58 4.90 -18.11
N ILE A 229 -4.33 3.96 -19.03
CA ILE A 229 -2.98 3.65 -19.51
C ILE A 229 -2.39 4.85 -20.27
N ALA A 230 -3.15 5.47 -21.17
CA ALA A 230 -2.71 6.65 -21.91
C ALA A 230 -2.34 7.81 -20.99
N CYS A 231 -3.11 8.07 -19.92
CA CYS A 231 -2.79 9.07 -18.92
C CYS A 231 -1.47 8.75 -18.19
N ILE A 232 -1.23 7.48 -17.83
CA ILE A 232 0.02 7.07 -17.20
C ILE A 232 1.21 7.29 -18.15
N VAL A 233 1.07 6.89 -19.42
CA VAL A 233 2.13 7.07 -20.44
C VAL A 233 2.38 8.55 -20.68
N TRP A 234 1.34 9.38 -20.77
CA TRP A 234 1.47 10.83 -20.91
C TRP A 234 2.21 11.47 -19.73
N LEU A 235 1.84 11.15 -18.49
CA LEU A 235 2.52 11.65 -17.29
C LEU A 235 4.01 11.26 -17.31
N LYS A 236 4.31 10.01 -17.68
CA LYS A 236 5.68 9.53 -17.82
C LYS A 236 6.44 10.25 -18.93
N LEU A 237 5.83 10.46 -20.09
CA LEU A 237 6.44 11.18 -21.22
C LEU A 237 6.79 12.63 -20.87
N VAL A 238 5.88 13.35 -20.23
CA VAL A 238 6.13 14.72 -19.75
C VAL A 238 7.29 14.72 -18.74
N SER A 239 7.31 13.75 -17.82
CA SER A 239 8.41 13.63 -16.86
C SER A 239 9.75 13.33 -17.54
N PHE A 240 9.76 12.46 -18.55
CA PHE A 240 10.95 12.13 -19.34
C PHE A 240 11.49 13.36 -20.09
N ALA A 241 10.62 14.09 -20.78
CA ALA A 241 11.01 15.30 -21.52
C ALA A 241 11.54 16.40 -20.58
N HIS A 242 10.85 16.68 -19.47
CA HIS A 242 11.28 17.70 -18.50
C HIS A 242 12.63 17.37 -17.86
N THR A 243 12.81 16.13 -17.41
CA THR A 243 14.05 15.71 -16.73
C THR A 243 15.24 15.70 -17.70
N ASN A 244 15.07 15.22 -18.93
CA ASN A 244 16.15 15.24 -19.91
C ASN A 244 16.50 16.66 -20.37
N HIS A 245 15.49 17.53 -20.52
CA HIS A 245 15.74 18.94 -20.81
C HIS A 245 16.57 19.61 -19.70
N ASP A 246 16.23 19.37 -18.42
CA ASP A 246 16.99 19.89 -17.27
C ASP A 246 18.44 19.36 -17.26
N ILE A 247 18.64 18.05 -17.49
CA ILE A 247 19.98 17.44 -17.60
C ILE A 247 20.80 18.09 -18.72
N ARG A 248 20.20 18.34 -19.90
CA ARG A 248 20.88 19.02 -21.01
C ARG A 248 21.25 20.47 -20.66
N GLN A 249 20.33 21.23 -20.07
CA GLN A 249 20.59 22.61 -19.65
C GLN A 249 21.72 22.67 -18.60
N LEU A 250 21.75 21.74 -17.65
CA LEU A 250 22.85 21.64 -16.67
C LEU A 250 24.19 21.31 -17.34
N THR A 251 24.18 20.41 -18.33
CA THR A 251 25.37 20.04 -19.11
C THR A 251 25.91 21.22 -19.91
N ILE A 252 25.04 22.00 -20.56
CA ILE A 252 25.41 23.20 -21.34
C ILE A 252 25.87 24.34 -20.43
N SER A 253 25.18 24.57 -19.30
CA SER A 253 25.49 25.65 -18.37
C SER A 253 26.83 25.44 -17.64
N GLY A 254 27.45 24.28 -17.74
CA GLY A 254 28.77 24.01 -17.16
C GLY A 254 28.85 24.24 -15.64
N LYS A 255 27.70 24.30 -14.94
CA LYS A 255 27.65 24.44 -13.49
C LYS A 255 28.21 23.15 -12.89
N LYS A 256 29.53 23.14 -12.66
CA LYS A 256 30.14 22.33 -11.62
C LYS A 256 29.32 22.59 -10.37
N VAL A 257 28.53 21.61 -9.97
CA VAL A 257 28.05 21.54 -8.59
C VAL A 257 29.31 21.66 -7.73
N ASP A 258 29.36 22.62 -6.81
CA ASP A 258 30.56 22.94 -5.99
C ASP A 258 31.00 21.79 -5.06
N ASN A 259 30.38 20.61 -5.17
CA ASN A 259 30.85 19.35 -4.64
C ASN A 259 31.18 18.48 -5.85
N ALA A 260 32.44 18.03 -5.98
CA ALA A 260 32.85 17.11 -7.03
C ALA A 260 31.78 16.01 -7.19
N PRO A 261 31.07 15.94 -8.34
CA PRO A 261 30.04 14.95 -8.53
C PRO A 261 30.66 13.57 -8.32
N SER A 262 30.05 12.75 -7.47
CA SER A 262 30.46 11.36 -7.32
C SER A 262 30.41 10.68 -8.69
N THR A 263 31.12 9.56 -8.88
CA THR A 263 31.04 8.79 -10.13
C THR A 263 29.59 8.45 -10.51
N ALA A 264 28.71 8.28 -9.51
CA ALA A 264 27.27 8.10 -9.72
C ALA A 264 26.55 9.36 -10.22
N ASP A 265 26.98 10.57 -9.83
CA ASP A 265 26.42 11.83 -10.30
C ASP A 265 26.80 12.10 -11.77
N MET A 266 28.00 11.70 -12.19
CA MET A 266 28.41 11.78 -13.60
C MET A 266 27.65 10.79 -14.49
N ASP A 267 27.39 9.56 -14.01
CA ASP A 267 26.54 8.59 -14.70
C ASP A 267 25.08 9.08 -14.82
N ASN A 268 24.61 9.90 -13.86
CA ASN A 268 23.28 10.51 -13.90
C ASN A 268 23.15 11.66 -14.93
N LEU A 269 24.25 12.20 -15.47
CA LEU A 269 24.24 13.22 -16.53
C LEU A 269 24.33 12.63 -17.95
N GLN A 270 24.41 11.30 -18.08
CA GLN A 270 24.54 10.67 -19.38
C GLN A 270 23.21 10.66 -20.16
N ALA A 271 23.31 10.67 -21.50
CA ALA A 271 22.16 10.56 -22.39
C ALA A 271 21.31 9.31 -22.08
N PRO A 272 19.98 9.39 -22.22
CA PRO A 272 19.10 8.28 -21.88
C PRO A 272 19.42 7.05 -22.72
N THR A 273 19.37 5.86 -22.12
CA THR A 273 19.53 4.58 -22.83
C THR A 273 18.17 3.93 -23.07
N LEU A 274 18.04 3.13 -24.12
CA LEU A 274 16.77 2.44 -24.42
C LEU A 274 16.33 1.53 -23.25
N GLY A 275 17.30 0.88 -22.60
CA GLY A 275 17.04 0.05 -21.42
C GLY A 275 16.51 0.85 -20.22
N SER A 276 17.00 2.08 -19.99
CA SER A 276 16.50 2.92 -18.90
C SER A 276 15.10 3.47 -19.19
N LEU A 277 14.80 3.78 -20.46
CA LEU A 277 13.46 4.14 -20.90
C LEU A 277 12.46 3.00 -20.67
N ILE A 278 12.75 1.79 -21.19
CA ILE A 278 11.86 0.63 -21.04
C ILE A 278 11.63 0.32 -19.55
N TYR A 279 12.70 0.36 -18.75
CA TYR A 279 12.58 0.19 -17.30
C TYR A 279 11.67 1.24 -16.67
N PHE A 280 11.84 2.52 -17.02
CA PHE A 280 11.01 3.60 -16.51
C PHE A 280 9.54 3.47 -16.93
N MET A 281 9.26 3.12 -18.18
CA MET A 281 7.88 2.95 -18.66
C MET A 281 7.14 1.88 -17.86
N MET A 282 7.82 0.80 -17.49
CA MET A 282 7.26 -0.28 -16.68
C MET A 282 7.26 0.01 -15.17
N ALA A 283 8.17 0.86 -14.67
CA ALA A 283 8.31 1.12 -13.24
C ALA A 283 7.06 1.76 -12.63
N PRO A 284 6.69 1.42 -11.38
CA PRO A 284 5.52 1.98 -10.67
C PRO A 284 5.77 3.41 -10.15
N THR A 285 6.37 4.26 -10.98
CA THR A 285 6.64 5.68 -10.69
C THR A 285 6.35 6.52 -11.91
N LEU A 286 5.89 7.75 -11.69
CA LEU A 286 5.62 8.70 -12.77
C LEU A 286 6.80 9.66 -13.01
N CYS A 287 7.75 9.72 -12.08
CA CYS A 287 8.89 10.62 -12.17
C CYS A 287 10.11 9.92 -12.77
N TYR A 288 10.58 10.38 -13.94
CA TYR A 288 11.80 9.89 -14.57
C TYR A 288 13.04 10.27 -13.74
N GLN A 289 13.94 9.31 -13.57
CA GLN A 289 15.26 9.48 -12.96
C GLN A 289 16.26 8.60 -13.74
N PRO A 290 17.50 9.06 -13.95
CA PRO A 290 18.52 8.26 -14.64
C PRO A 290 18.86 6.97 -13.91
N SER A 291 18.93 7.04 -12.57
CA SER A 291 19.13 5.89 -11.70
C SER A 291 18.01 5.78 -10.67
N TYR A 292 17.60 4.54 -10.37
CA TYR A 292 16.59 4.23 -9.37
C TYR A 292 17.16 3.29 -8.30
N PRO A 293 16.73 3.41 -7.04
CA PRO A 293 17.10 2.44 -6.01
C PRO A 293 16.57 1.05 -6.38
N ARG A 294 17.44 0.04 -6.38
CA ARG A 294 17.09 -1.34 -6.77
C ARG A 294 17.25 -2.31 -5.61
N THR A 295 16.34 -3.29 -5.54
CA THR A 295 16.42 -4.41 -4.59
C THR A 295 17.37 -5.48 -5.12
N GLU A 296 18.11 -6.16 -4.25
CA GLU A 296 19.10 -7.19 -4.64
C GLU A 296 18.46 -8.44 -5.27
N ASN A 297 17.35 -8.93 -4.73
CA ASN A 297 16.71 -10.17 -5.18
C ASN A 297 15.18 -10.06 -5.14
N VAL A 298 14.54 -10.81 -6.04
CA VAL A 298 13.07 -10.96 -6.08
C VAL A 298 12.64 -12.00 -5.06
N ARG A 299 11.83 -11.59 -4.07
CA ARG A 299 11.27 -12.43 -3.01
C ARG A 299 10.06 -13.20 -3.53
N LYS A 300 10.31 -14.29 -4.26
CA LYS A 300 9.28 -15.09 -4.95
C LYS A 300 8.11 -15.54 -4.06
N GLY A 301 8.39 -16.01 -2.83
CA GLY A 301 7.33 -16.44 -1.91
C GLY A 301 6.41 -15.30 -1.46
N TRP A 302 6.99 -14.12 -1.20
CA TRP A 302 6.21 -12.92 -0.90
C TRP A 302 5.40 -12.48 -2.13
N LEU A 303 6.01 -12.49 -3.31
CA LEU A 303 5.36 -12.12 -4.58
C LEU A 303 4.14 -13.01 -4.88
N ILE A 304 4.27 -14.33 -4.77
CA ILE A 304 3.16 -15.27 -4.99
C ILE A 304 2.02 -15.00 -4.00
N ARG A 305 2.35 -14.76 -2.72
CA ARG A 305 1.34 -14.39 -1.72
C ARG A 305 0.60 -13.11 -2.09
N GLN A 306 1.30 -12.08 -2.57
CA GLN A 306 0.66 -10.83 -3.00
C GLN A 306 -0.23 -11.03 -4.22
N ILE A 307 0.20 -11.85 -5.19
CA ILE A 307 -0.62 -12.19 -6.37
C ILE A 307 -1.91 -12.92 -5.96
N ILE A 308 -1.82 -13.89 -5.05
CA ILE A 308 -3.00 -14.60 -4.54
C ILE A 308 -3.96 -13.62 -3.85
N LEU A 309 -3.43 -12.75 -2.97
CA LEU A 309 -4.24 -11.72 -2.32
C LEU A 309 -4.89 -10.78 -3.36
N TYR A 310 -4.17 -10.39 -4.40
CA TYR A 310 -4.69 -9.54 -5.46
C TYR A 310 -5.88 -10.18 -6.19
N LEU A 311 -5.78 -11.46 -6.53
CA LEU A 311 -6.89 -12.21 -7.15
C LEU A 311 -8.10 -12.30 -6.23
N ILE A 312 -7.89 -12.57 -4.94
CA ILE A 312 -8.99 -12.65 -3.94
C ILE A 312 -9.70 -11.30 -3.81
N PHE A 313 -8.95 -10.21 -3.59
CA PHE A 313 -9.55 -8.89 -3.41
C PHE A 313 -10.22 -8.38 -4.70
N THR A 314 -9.66 -8.66 -5.88
CA THR A 314 -10.32 -8.36 -7.16
C THR A 314 -11.64 -9.12 -7.31
N GLY A 315 -11.68 -10.39 -6.90
CA GLY A 315 -12.91 -11.18 -6.85
C GLY A 315 -13.95 -10.60 -5.89
N ILE A 316 -13.52 -10.13 -4.71
CA ILE A 316 -14.39 -9.44 -3.74
C ILE A 316 -14.97 -8.15 -4.35
N GLN A 317 -14.18 -7.38 -5.10
CA GLN A 317 -14.70 -6.19 -5.79
C GLN A 317 -15.79 -6.54 -6.79
N GLY A 318 -15.56 -7.56 -7.63
CA GLY A 318 -16.58 -8.05 -8.57
C GLY A 318 -17.85 -8.52 -7.86
N PHE A 319 -17.70 -9.22 -6.73
CA PHE A 319 -18.83 -9.62 -5.89
C PHE A 319 -19.62 -8.42 -5.34
N ILE A 320 -18.93 -7.39 -4.82
CA ILE A 320 -19.60 -6.18 -4.30
C ILE A 320 -20.35 -5.46 -5.42
N ILE A 321 -19.75 -5.33 -6.61
CA ILE A 321 -20.39 -4.70 -7.77
C ILE A 321 -21.66 -5.46 -8.15
N GLU A 322 -21.58 -6.76 -8.36
CA GLU A 322 -22.72 -7.56 -8.83
C GLU A 322 -23.82 -7.72 -7.79
N GLN A 323 -23.47 -7.90 -6.52
CA GLN A 323 -24.44 -8.25 -5.48
C GLN A 323 -25.02 -7.04 -4.75
N TYR A 324 -24.28 -5.92 -4.69
CA TYR A 324 -24.74 -4.72 -3.97
C TYR A 324 -25.02 -3.55 -4.91
N ILE A 325 -24.11 -3.23 -5.84
CA ILE A 325 -24.27 -2.05 -6.68
C ILE A 325 -25.28 -2.29 -7.80
N ASN A 326 -25.09 -3.35 -8.58
CA ASN A 326 -25.93 -3.66 -9.73
C ASN A 326 -27.44 -3.71 -9.39
N PRO A 327 -27.90 -4.42 -8.33
CA PRO A 327 -29.33 -4.43 -8.01
C PRO A 327 -29.86 -3.07 -7.54
N ILE A 328 -29.04 -2.24 -6.86
CA ILE A 328 -29.48 -0.89 -6.46
C ILE A 328 -29.63 0.00 -7.69
N VAL A 329 -28.69 -0.08 -8.63
CA VAL A 329 -28.70 0.70 -9.88
C VAL A 329 -29.87 0.29 -10.77
N VAL A 330 -30.09 -1.00 -11.02
CA VAL A 330 -31.18 -1.49 -11.89
C VAL A 330 -32.56 -1.18 -11.31
N ASN A 331 -32.71 -1.23 -9.98
CA ASN A 331 -33.98 -0.88 -9.32
C ASN A 331 -34.20 0.64 -9.17
N SER A 332 -33.20 1.47 -9.44
CA SER A 332 -33.34 2.92 -9.37
C SER A 332 -34.01 3.47 -10.62
N GLN A 333 -35.04 4.30 -10.43
CA GLN A 333 -35.57 5.12 -11.54
C GLN A 333 -34.55 6.18 -11.92
N HIS A 334 -34.51 6.54 -13.21
CA HIS A 334 -33.55 7.50 -13.75
C HIS A 334 -33.46 8.76 -12.84
N PRO A 335 -32.25 9.12 -12.33
CA PRO A 335 -32.08 10.10 -11.26
C PRO A 335 -32.55 11.52 -11.62
N LEU A 336 -32.75 11.81 -12.91
CA LEU A 336 -33.30 13.09 -13.40
C LEU A 336 -34.84 13.12 -13.52
N LYS A 337 -35.52 11.97 -13.37
CA LYS A 337 -36.99 11.88 -13.49
C LYS A 337 -37.72 11.67 -12.15
N GLY A 338 -37.05 11.11 -11.15
CA GLY A 338 -37.52 11.08 -9.77
C GLY A 338 -36.99 12.31 -9.03
N GLY A 339 -37.83 13.05 -8.31
CA GLY A 339 -37.43 14.29 -7.63
C GLY A 339 -36.19 14.17 -6.73
N LEU A 340 -35.62 15.31 -6.34
CA LEU A 340 -34.32 15.42 -5.64
C LEU A 340 -34.19 14.52 -4.40
N LEU A 341 -35.29 14.26 -3.67
CA LEU A 341 -35.31 13.34 -2.52
C LEU A 341 -35.02 11.88 -2.92
N ASN A 342 -35.58 11.41 -4.03
CA ASN A 342 -35.34 10.04 -4.52
C ASN A 342 -33.90 9.88 -5.02
N ALA A 343 -33.34 10.93 -5.61
CA ALA A 343 -31.93 10.96 -6.00
C ALA A 343 -31.01 10.88 -4.76
N VAL A 344 -31.27 11.68 -3.72
CA VAL A 344 -30.51 11.66 -2.46
C VAL A 344 -30.63 10.30 -1.75
N GLU A 345 -31.82 9.72 -1.69
CA GLU A 345 -32.04 8.38 -1.12
C GLU A 345 -31.22 7.31 -1.86
N THR A 346 -31.19 7.38 -3.20
CA THR A 346 -30.40 6.46 -4.03
C THR A 346 -28.90 6.63 -3.81
N VAL A 347 -28.41 7.88 -3.75
CA VAL A 347 -27.00 8.18 -3.47
C VAL A 347 -26.59 7.67 -2.08
N LEU A 348 -27.43 7.87 -1.06
CA LEU A 348 -27.15 7.38 0.29
C LEU A 348 -27.13 5.86 0.35
N ARG A 349 -28.03 5.16 -0.36
CA ARG A 349 -28.01 3.69 -0.47
C ARG A 349 -26.75 3.17 -1.16
N LEU A 350 -26.25 3.88 -2.17
CA LEU A 350 -25.02 3.52 -2.89
C LEU A 350 -23.74 3.92 -2.13
N SER A 351 -23.82 4.84 -1.16
CA SER A 351 -22.65 5.38 -0.47
C SER A 351 -21.81 4.31 0.24
N LEU A 352 -22.45 3.37 0.96
CA LEU A 352 -21.75 2.32 1.71
C LEU A 352 -21.01 1.33 0.79
N PRO A 353 -21.68 0.69 -0.20
CA PRO A 353 -20.98 -0.15 -1.19
C PRO A 353 -19.86 0.59 -1.91
N ASN A 354 -20.06 1.87 -2.24
CA ASN A 354 -19.06 2.68 -2.94
C ASN A 354 -17.81 2.93 -2.08
N VAL A 355 -17.96 3.23 -0.79
CA VAL A 355 -16.82 3.39 0.13
C VAL A 355 -16.06 2.06 0.27
N TYR A 356 -16.75 0.92 0.39
CA TYR A 356 -16.10 -0.39 0.42
C TYR A 356 -15.33 -0.69 -0.86
N LEU A 357 -15.93 -0.43 -2.03
CA LEU A 357 -15.24 -0.60 -3.31
C LEU A 357 -14.03 0.30 -3.45
N TRP A 358 -14.14 1.56 -3.02
CA TRP A 358 -13.06 2.52 -3.11
C TRP A 358 -11.87 2.15 -2.21
N LEU A 359 -12.12 1.73 -0.96
CA LEU A 359 -11.08 1.22 -0.05
C LEU A 359 -10.44 -0.07 -0.58
N CYS A 360 -11.26 -0.97 -1.13
CA CYS A 360 -10.79 -2.21 -1.74
C CYS A 360 -9.93 -1.93 -2.98
N MET A 361 -10.36 -1.00 -3.84
CA MET A 361 -9.62 -0.56 -5.03
C MET A 361 -8.28 0.05 -4.64
N PHE A 362 -8.25 0.90 -3.61
CA PHE A 362 -7.01 1.46 -3.10
C PHE A 362 -6.02 0.38 -2.69
N TYR A 363 -6.46 -0.60 -1.89
CA TYR A 363 -5.61 -1.70 -1.47
C TYR A 363 -5.16 -2.58 -2.65
N CYS A 364 -6.08 -2.94 -3.55
CA CYS A 364 -5.76 -3.70 -4.77
C CYS A 364 -4.72 -3.01 -5.65
N PHE A 365 -4.91 -1.72 -5.92
CA PHE A 365 -4.08 -0.99 -6.85
C PHE A 365 -2.77 -0.50 -6.20
N PHE A 366 -2.86 0.35 -5.17
CA PHE A 366 -1.67 0.97 -4.57
C PHE A 366 -0.86 0.02 -3.71
N HIS A 367 -1.53 -0.86 -2.94
CA HIS A 367 -0.81 -1.77 -2.06
C HIS A 367 -0.41 -3.05 -2.77
N LEU A 368 -1.30 -3.75 -3.46
CA LEU A 368 -0.97 -5.05 -4.06
C LEU A 368 -0.30 -4.89 -5.44
N TRP A 369 -0.98 -4.27 -6.40
CA TRP A 369 -0.53 -4.20 -7.79
C TRP A 369 0.80 -3.46 -7.95
N LEU A 370 0.94 -2.25 -7.41
CA LEU A 370 2.18 -1.48 -7.53
C LEU A 370 3.37 -2.17 -6.83
N ASN A 371 3.13 -2.89 -5.73
CA ASN A 371 4.18 -3.66 -5.05
C ASN A 371 4.57 -4.93 -5.80
N ILE A 372 3.61 -5.62 -6.43
CA ILE A 372 3.87 -6.75 -7.33
C ILE A 372 4.76 -6.26 -8.47
N LEU A 373 4.38 -5.15 -9.12
CA LEU A 373 5.14 -4.54 -10.19
C LEU A 373 6.53 -4.09 -9.74
N ALA A 374 6.64 -3.47 -8.56
CA ALA A 374 7.90 -3.06 -7.96
C ALA A 374 8.82 -4.25 -7.68
N GLU A 375 8.29 -5.34 -7.14
CA GLU A 375 9.06 -6.54 -6.83
C GLU A 375 9.57 -7.23 -8.10
N ILE A 376 8.73 -7.33 -9.14
CA ILE A 376 9.11 -7.90 -10.46
C ILE A 376 10.23 -7.06 -11.09
N LEU A 377 10.12 -5.73 -11.04
CA LEU A 377 11.10 -4.79 -11.60
C LEU A 377 12.27 -4.49 -10.65
N ARG A 378 12.33 -5.14 -9.48
CA ARG A 378 13.32 -4.88 -8.42
C ARG A 378 13.40 -3.40 -8.02
N PHE A 379 12.30 -2.67 -8.10
CA PHE A 379 12.19 -1.28 -7.70
C PHE A 379 12.18 -1.15 -6.16
N GLY A 380 13.08 -0.32 -5.64
CA GLY A 380 13.33 -0.17 -4.20
C GLY A 380 12.44 0.86 -3.51
N ASP A 381 12.05 1.95 -4.18
CA ASP A 381 11.17 2.98 -3.61
C ASP A 381 9.71 2.50 -3.66
N ARG A 382 9.21 1.95 -2.57
CA ARG A 382 7.84 1.38 -2.49
C ARG A 382 6.88 2.28 -1.73
N GLU A 383 7.23 3.55 -1.55
CA GLU A 383 6.39 4.53 -0.89
C GLU A 383 5.35 5.09 -1.87
N PHE A 384 4.33 4.28 -2.17
CA PHE A 384 3.23 4.67 -3.07
C PHE A 384 2.14 5.51 -2.38
N TYR A 385 2.04 5.42 -1.06
CA TYR A 385 1.09 6.16 -0.23
C TYR A 385 1.64 6.31 1.19
N LYS A 386 1.10 7.26 1.95
CA LYS A 386 1.37 7.48 3.38
C LYS A 386 0.11 7.22 4.20
N ASP A 387 0.19 7.42 5.52
CA ASP A 387 -0.91 7.27 6.47
C ASP A 387 -1.99 8.35 6.27
N TRP A 388 -2.69 8.30 5.13
CA TRP A 388 -3.72 9.27 4.72
C TRP A 388 -4.99 9.14 5.57
N TRP A 389 -5.23 7.98 6.19
CA TRP A 389 -6.33 7.77 7.13
C TRP A 389 -6.17 8.58 8.44
N ASN A 390 -4.93 9.01 8.75
CA ASN A 390 -4.63 9.87 9.89
C ASN A 390 -4.57 11.36 9.52
N ALA A 391 -4.94 11.74 8.29
CA ALA A 391 -4.92 13.14 7.86
C ALA A 391 -5.98 13.95 8.61
N LYS A 392 -5.58 15.10 9.18
CA LYS A 392 -6.50 16.00 9.92
C LYS A 392 -7.18 17.01 9.01
N THR A 393 -6.62 17.22 7.81
CA THR A 393 -7.13 18.20 6.84
C THR A 393 -7.19 17.58 5.44
N ILE A 394 -8.05 18.14 4.59
CA ILE A 394 -8.21 17.71 3.19
C ILE A 394 -6.90 17.91 2.40
N ASP A 395 -6.18 19.01 2.63
CA ASP A 395 -4.88 19.25 1.99
C ASP A 395 -3.85 18.16 2.35
N GLU A 396 -3.77 17.77 3.62
CA GLU A 396 -2.89 16.70 4.06
C GLU A 396 -3.27 15.35 3.44
N TYR A 397 -4.56 15.06 3.31
CA TYR A 397 -5.07 13.87 2.65
C TYR A 397 -4.59 13.77 1.18
N TRP A 398 -4.75 14.84 0.39
CA TRP A 398 -4.35 14.87 -1.02
C TRP A 398 -2.84 14.64 -1.23
N ARG A 399 -2.01 15.02 -0.26
CA ARG A 399 -0.56 14.85 -0.30
C ARG A 399 -0.09 13.45 0.11
N LYS A 400 -0.95 12.65 0.76
CA LYS A 400 -0.60 11.34 1.32
C LYS A 400 -1.21 10.17 0.57
N TRP A 401 -2.36 10.37 -0.08
CA TRP A 401 -3.11 9.31 -0.75
C TRP A 401 -2.36 8.66 -1.92
N ASN A 402 -1.89 9.45 -2.88
CA ASN A 402 -1.24 8.97 -4.10
C ASN A 402 0.11 9.67 -4.29
N MET A 403 1.16 9.08 -3.70
CA MET A 403 2.50 9.64 -3.74
C MET A 403 3.08 9.75 -5.15
N PRO A 404 2.92 8.78 -6.07
CA PRO A 404 3.42 8.91 -7.44
C PRO A 404 2.88 10.16 -8.16
N VAL A 405 1.58 10.39 -8.11
CA VAL A 405 0.96 11.58 -8.74
C VAL A 405 1.32 12.85 -7.99
N HIS A 406 1.31 12.83 -6.66
CA HIS A 406 1.69 13.99 -5.85
C HIS A 406 3.13 14.43 -6.13
N LYS A 407 4.09 13.50 -6.13
CA LYS A 407 5.51 13.77 -6.46
C LYS A 407 5.63 14.34 -7.89
N TRP A 408 4.85 13.83 -8.83
CA TRP A 408 4.84 14.31 -10.22
C TRP A 408 4.31 15.73 -10.36
N ILE A 409 3.14 16.04 -9.76
CA ILE A 409 2.53 17.38 -9.78
C ILE A 409 3.50 18.39 -9.16
N VAL A 410 4.07 18.06 -8.00
CA VAL A 410 5.00 18.95 -7.30
C VAL A 410 6.24 19.22 -8.16
N ARG A 411 6.82 18.18 -8.77
CA ARG A 411 8.05 18.29 -9.57
C ARG A 411 7.85 19.00 -10.90
N HIS A 412 6.79 18.69 -11.64
CA HIS A 412 6.63 19.10 -13.04
C HIS A 412 5.63 20.25 -13.25
N ILE A 413 4.81 20.59 -12.26
CA ILE A 413 3.88 21.72 -12.33
C ILE A 413 4.25 22.76 -11.28
N TYR A 414 4.19 22.38 -9.99
CA TYR A 414 4.31 23.34 -8.89
C TYR A 414 5.69 24.03 -8.86
N PHE A 415 6.80 23.29 -8.84
CA PHE A 415 8.13 23.91 -8.79
C PHE A 415 8.46 24.76 -10.03
N PRO A 416 8.15 24.34 -11.28
CA PRO A 416 8.28 25.22 -12.45
C PRO A 416 7.46 26.50 -12.36
N CYS A 417 6.20 26.44 -11.89
CA CYS A 417 5.38 27.63 -11.66
C CYS A 417 6.04 28.58 -10.64
N MET A 418 6.53 28.03 -9.52
CA MET A 418 7.22 28.80 -8.49
C MET A 418 8.52 29.44 -8.99
N ARG A 419 9.31 28.71 -9.80
CA ARG A 419 10.55 29.23 -10.43
C ARG A 419 10.26 30.35 -11.44
N SER A 420 9.08 30.33 -12.06
CA SER A 420 8.62 31.37 -12.99
C SER A 420 8.08 32.62 -12.29
N GLY A 421 8.11 32.68 -10.95
CA GLY A 421 7.64 33.82 -10.16
C GLY A 421 6.13 33.86 -9.92
N ILE A 422 5.40 32.78 -10.21
CA ILE A 422 3.95 32.68 -9.96
C ILE A 422 3.70 32.56 -8.44
N SER A 423 2.62 33.18 -7.95
CA SER A 423 2.24 33.07 -6.54
C SER A 423 1.88 31.64 -6.15
N LYS A 424 2.11 31.29 -4.88
CA LYS A 424 1.85 29.95 -4.34
C LYS A 424 0.40 29.49 -4.56
N GLU A 425 -0.55 30.40 -4.37
CA GLU A 425 -1.98 30.13 -4.52
C GLU A 425 -2.35 29.76 -5.96
N VAL A 426 -1.82 30.53 -6.93
CA VAL A 426 -2.06 30.25 -8.35
C VAL A 426 -1.38 28.93 -8.77
N ALA A 427 -0.19 28.63 -8.28
CA ALA A 427 0.49 27.36 -8.57
C ALA A 427 -0.30 26.14 -8.04
N VAL A 428 -0.92 26.26 -6.86
CA VAL A 428 -1.81 25.25 -6.31
C VAL A 428 -3.08 25.13 -7.16
N PHE A 429 -3.70 26.24 -7.53
CA PHE A 429 -4.88 26.25 -8.40
C PHE A 429 -4.60 25.57 -9.75
N VAL A 430 -3.50 25.90 -10.42
CA VAL A 430 -3.08 25.26 -11.68
C VAL A 430 -2.89 23.76 -11.50
N SER A 431 -2.29 23.34 -10.38
CA SER A 431 -2.09 21.91 -10.06
C SER A 431 -3.43 21.16 -9.94
N PHE A 432 -4.40 21.76 -9.24
CA PHE A 432 -5.75 21.19 -9.14
C PHE A 432 -6.50 21.20 -10.47
N PHE A 433 -6.37 22.27 -11.25
CA PHE A 433 -7.01 22.38 -12.57
C PHE A 433 -6.53 21.30 -13.53
N VAL A 434 -5.20 21.09 -13.64
CA VAL A 434 -4.63 20.02 -14.47
C VAL A 434 -5.10 18.66 -13.99
N SER A 435 -5.16 18.45 -12.66
CA SER A 435 -5.70 17.20 -12.11
C SER A 435 -7.17 17.00 -12.50
N ALA A 436 -8.02 18.03 -12.38
CA ALA A 436 -9.43 17.95 -12.75
C ALA A 436 -9.63 17.61 -14.23
N VAL A 437 -8.89 18.27 -15.13
CA VAL A 437 -8.94 17.97 -16.57
C VAL A 437 -8.56 16.52 -16.85
N LEU A 438 -7.51 15.98 -16.21
CA LEU A 438 -7.14 14.57 -16.38
C LEU A 438 -8.21 13.60 -15.85
N HIS A 439 -8.92 13.94 -14.77
CA HIS A 439 -10.02 13.11 -14.29
C HIS A 439 -11.20 13.10 -15.29
N GLU A 440 -11.58 14.26 -15.83
CA GLU A 440 -12.62 14.36 -16.87
C GLU A 440 -12.24 13.59 -18.14
N VAL A 441 -10.98 13.68 -18.59
CA VAL A 441 -10.48 12.93 -19.75
C VAL A 441 -10.57 11.41 -19.54
N ASN A 442 -10.32 10.93 -18.32
CA ASN A 442 -10.49 9.50 -18.00
C ASN A 442 -11.96 9.05 -17.95
N LEU A 443 -12.89 9.98 -17.70
CA LEU A 443 -14.34 9.70 -17.66
C LEU A 443 -15.01 9.80 -19.03
N LEU A 444 -14.34 10.38 -20.03
CA LEU A 444 -14.83 10.50 -21.41
C LEU A 444 -15.40 9.21 -22.04
N PRO A 445 -14.87 7.99 -21.77
CA PRO A 445 -15.43 6.76 -22.32
C PRO A 445 -16.82 6.39 -21.79
N LEU A 446 -17.34 7.12 -20.79
CA LEU A 446 -18.71 6.96 -20.34
C LEU A 446 -19.65 7.60 -21.37
N PRO A 447 -20.70 6.89 -21.82
CA PRO A 447 -21.68 7.47 -22.72
C PRO A 447 -22.29 8.72 -22.07
N PRO A 448 -22.49 9.81 -22.82
CA PRO A 448 -23.19 10.97 -22.29
C PRO A 448 -24.55 10.52 -21.78
N PHE A 449 -24.96 11.03 -20.61
CA PHE A 449 -26.27 10.76 -20.00
C PHE A 449 -27.38 11.28 -20.93
N THR A 450 -27.78 10.49 -21.93
CA THR A 450 -28.90 10.78 -22.84
C THR A 450 -30.13 9.96 -22.50
#